data_AF-A0A833ZPI9-F1
#
_entry.id   AF-A0A833ZPI9-F1
#
_cell.length_a   1.000
_cell.length_b   1.000
_cell.length_c   1.000
_cell.angle_alpha   90.00
_cell.angle_beta   90.00
_cell.angle_gamma   90.00
#
_symmetry.space_group_name_H-M   'P 1'
#
loop_
_entity.id
_entity.type
_entity.pdbx_description
1 polymer ?
#
loop_
_entity_poly.entity_id
_entity_poly.type
_entity_poly.pdbx_seq_one_letter_code
_entity_poly.pdbx_strand_id
1 'polypeptide(L)'
;MAVECAEIRRHHRVGVKDIAGICLPASVKFQSPAHSSADSEETSEPYTTEKMSRVPGGYSALTECFEIMTVDFNNLQELKSLATRKPNKIGVPVMKEGTLDAIVVWFVLQLDDEHSLCTSPSEETCWEQAVYPVQDLADYCVRPGDHVMMEVSCQDCYLRIQSVSVFSSEPEMDVGKSFSKNEDLLSLGNEAELCSALANLQTSKPDAVEQTCVLESTEIALLNNVPYHEAFRLAMSRVLSSLSPERPGQAVEAHCQDSEMSCGGGQGESEPGAAEPFYVLDVSEGFSVLPIIAGALGRVKPYSSVEKDQHRATLDLISEANHFPKETLEFWLRHVEDESAVLQRPKSDKLWSIIILDVIEPSGLIQQEIMEKAAISRCLLQSGGKIFPQYVLMFGLLVESQTLVEENAVQGASRTLGLNIAPFINQFQVPIRAFLDLSSLPCVPLSKPVELLRLDLMTPYLNTSNRQVKVHVCKSGQVTAIPFWYQMYLDDDIRLDTSSEVSHWKQAAVVLDPPIQVQTGEELVLQVQHHKSNVSITVQR
;
A
#
# COMPACT_ATOMS: atom_id res chain seq x y z
N MET A 1 -16.94 -15.99 7.66
CA MET A 1 -15.86 -17.01 7.64
C MET A 1 -14.53 -16.33 7.97
N ALA A 2 -13.70 -16.92 8.83
CA ALA A 2 -12.35 -16.42 9.08
C ALA A 2 -11.36 -16.99 8.05
N VAL A 3 -10.45 -16.16 7.54
CA VAL A 3 -9.54 -16.54 6.45
C VAL A 3 -8.09 -16.12 6.69
N GLU A 4 -7.20 -16.89 6.08
CA GLU A 4 -5.83 -16.49 5.74
C GLU A 4 -5.82 -15.95 4.31
N CYS A 5 -5.30 -14.73 4.12
CA CYS A 5 -5.18 -14.06 2.83
C CYS A 5 -4.03 -13.05 2.89
N ALA A 6 -2.90 -13.41 2.27
CA ALA A 6 -1.71 -12.57 2.26
C ALA A 6 -1.92 -11.23 1.54
N GLU A 7 -2.82 -11.18 0.56
CA GLU A 7 -3.18 -9.95 -0.15
C GLU A 7 -3.89 -8.95 0.77
N ILE A 8 -4.84 -9.41 1.59
CA ILE A 8 -5.48 -8.54 2.59
C ILE A 8 -4.44 -8.13 3.65
N ARG A 9 -3.65 -9.11 4.13
CA ARG A 9 -2.60 -8.87 5.14
C ARG A 9 -1.66 -7.73 4.74
N ARG A 10 -1.13 -7.74 3.52
CA ARG A 10 -0.15 -6.74 3.07
C ARG A 10 -0.72 -5.33 2.94
N HIS A 11 -2.04 -5.17 2.86
CA HIS A 11 -2.72 -3.87 2.78
C HIS A 11 -3.19 -3.36 4.15
N HIS A 12 -3.29 -4.20 5.17
CA HIS A 12 -3.83 -3.82 6.47
C HIS A 12 -2.87 -4.02 7.64
N ARG A 13 -1.71 -4.66 7.42
CA ARG A 13 -0.71 -4.91 8.46
C ARG A 13 0.70 -4.72 7.92
N VAL A 14 1.51 -3.88 8.58
CA VAL A 14 2.95 -3.79 8.30
C VAL A 14 3.63 -5.04 8.85
N GLY A 15 4.19 -5.85 7.96
CA GLY A 15 4.80 -7.16 8.28
C GLY A 15 6.31 -7.12 8.52
N VAL A 16 6.94 -5.95 8.38
CA VAL A 16 8.39 -5.76 8.46
C VAL A 16 8.77 -4.92 9.68
N LYS A 17 9.87 -5.29 10.34
CA LYS A 17 10.49 -4.49 11.42
C LYS A 17 11.69 -3.68 10.94
N ASP A 18 12.37 -4.17 9.91
CA ASP A 18 13.50 -3.52 9.29
C ASP A 18 13.26 -3.49 7.78
N ILE A 19 13.56 -2.35 7.14
CA ILE A 19 13.40 -2.17 5.71
C ILE A 19 14.52 -1.31 5.15
N ALA A 20 15.23 -1.78 4.13
CA ALA A 20 16.27 -1.00 3.47
C ALA A 20 17.28 -0.34 4.43
N GLY A 21 17.70 -1.08 5.46
CA GLY A 21 18.69 -0.62 6.44
C GLY A 21 18.16 0.35 7.51
N ILE A 22 16.85 0.58 7.58
CA ILE A 22 16.20 1.34 8.66
C ILE A 22 15.28 0.44 9.50
N CYS A 23 15.22 0.69 10.80
CA CYS A 23 14.35 0.02 11.76
C CYS A 23 13.05 0.81 11.96
N LEU A 24 11.91 0.11 11.92
CA LEU A 24 10.60 0.62 12.31
C LEU A 24 10.39 0.29 13.79
N PRO A 25 10.36 1.29 14.69
CA PRO A 25 10.33 1.03 16.12
C PRO A 25 8.98 0.46 16.57
N ALA A 26 9.02 -0.46 17.53
CA ALA A 26 7.81 -1.06 18.11
C ALA A 26 6.91 -0.05 18.85
N SER A 27 7.43 1.14 19.18
CA SER A 27 6.65 2.25 19.75
C SER A 27 5.69 2.89 18.74
N VAL A 28 5.81 2.57 17.45
CA VAL A 28 4.89 3.02 16.40
C VAL A 28 4.02 1.84 15.97
N LYS A 29 2.70 1.97 16.14
CA LYS A 29 1.70 1.01 15.66
C LYS A 29 1.04 1.56 14.40
N PHE A 30 1.23 0.85 13.28
CA PHE A 30 0.57 1.18 12.02
C PHE A 30 -0.76 0.45 11.91
N GLN A 31 -1.82 1.20 11.60
CA GLN A 31 -3.18 0.68 11.42
C GLN A 31 -3.77 1.17 10.10
N SER A 32 -4.65 0.38 9.51
CA SER A 32 -5.44 0.79 8.34
C SER A 32 -6.73 1.51 8.75
N PRO A 33 -7.44 2.20 7.83
CA PRO A 33 -8.67 2.93 8.18
C PRO A 33 -9.82 2.00 8.61
N ALA A 34 -9.78 0.73 8.18
CA ALA A 34 -10.73 -0.32 8.57
C ALA A 34 -10.46 -0.89 9.97
N HIS A 35 -9.55 -0.30 10.75
CA HIS A 35 -9.35 -0.69 12.14
C HIS A 35 -10.56 -0.31 13.00
N SER A 36 -11.14 -1.30 13.67
CA SER A 36 -12.23 -1.08 14.62
C SER A 36 -11.68 -0.63 15.98
N SER A 37 -11.52 0.68 16.22
CA SER A 37 -11.37 1.14 17.61
C SER A 37 -12.75 1.45 18.21
N ALA A 38 -12.91 1.21 19.52
CA ALA A 38 -14.17 1.47 20.22
C ALA A 38 -14.49 2.98 20.32
N ASP A 39 -13.49 3.84 20.07
CA ASP A 39 -13.54 5.29 20.21
C ASP A 39 -13.38 6.04 18.86
N SER A 40 -13.26 5.34 17.72
CA SER A 40 -13.18 6.02 16.42
C SER A 40 -14.51 6.69 16.10
N GLU A 41 -14.45 8.01 15.83
CA GLU A 41 -15.58 8.79 15.32
C GLU A 41 -16.28 8.07 14.16
N GLU A 42 -17.60 8.25 14.06
CA GLU A 42 -18.60 7.56 13.21
C GLU A 42 -18.37 7.62 11.68
N THR A 43 -17.16 7.95 11.20
CA THR A 43 -16.91 8.36 9.82
C THR A 43 -16.08 7.38 8.97
N SER A 44 -15.38 6.40 9.55
CA SER A 44 -14.62 5.41 8.75
C SER A 44 -15.42 4.14 8.44
N GLU A 45 -15.29 3.66 7.20
CA GLU A 45 -15.91 2.41 6.75
C GLU A 45 -15.33 1.22 7.55
N PRO A 46 -16.18 0.35 8.15
CA PRO A 46 -15.71 -0.71 9.04
C PRO A 46 -15.10 -1.93 8.32
N TYR A 47 -15.19 -1.98 7.01
CA TYR A 47 -14.72 -3.07 6.16
C TYR A 47 -14.35 -2.54 4.78
N THR A 48 -13.51 -3.29 4.06
CA THR A 48 -13.32 -3.09 2.63
C THR A 48 -14.22 -4.06 1.86
N THR A 49 -14.39 -3.84 0.55
CA THR A 49 -15.06 -4.80 -0.33
C THR A 49 -14.04 -5.39 -1.29
N GLU A 50 -14.09 -6.71 -1.45
CA GLU A 50 -13.16 -7.43 -2.33
C GLU A 50 -13.89 -8.53 -3.07
N LYS A 51 -13.51 -8.75 -4.34
CA LYS A 51 -13.96 -9.92 -5.10
C LYS A 51 -13.11 -11.12 -4.72
N MET A 52 -13.44 -11.78 -3.61
CA MET A 52 -12.61 -12.84 -3.02
C MET A 52 -12.38 -14.03 -3.97
N SER A 53 -13.28 -14.28 -4.93
CA SER A 53 -13.09 -15.29 -5.99
C SER A 53 -11.92 -14.99 -6.95
N ARG A 54 -11.42 -13.75 -6.95
CA ARG A 54 -10.32 -13.25 -7.78
C ARG A 54 -9.26 -12.51 -6.98
N VAL A 55 -9.20 -12.68 -5.65
CA VAL A 55 -8.15 -12.04 -4.85
C VAL A 55 -6.78 -12.59 -5.26
N PRO A 56 -5.77 -11.75 -5.54
CA PRO A 56 -4.42 -12.20 -5.84
C PRO A 56 -3.87 -13.17 -4.79
N GLY A 57 -3.23 -14.26 -5.22
CA GLY A 57 -2.73 -15.31 -4.33
C GLY A 57 -3.81 -16.21 -3.70
N GLY A 58 -5.09 -15.88 -3.83
CA GLY A 58 -6.20 -16.61 -3.23
C GLY A 58 -6.27 -16.47 -1.71
N TYR A 59 -7.17 -17.25 -1.10
CA TYR A 59 -7.35 -17.29 0.36
C TYR A 59 -7.57 -18.72 0.85
N SER A 60 -7.33 -18.96 2.14
CA SER A 60 -7.60 -20.22 2.83
C SER A 60 -8.62 -20.01 3.96
N ALA A 61 -9.67 -20.82 3.99
CA ALA A 61 -10.62 -20.84 5.10
C ALA A 61 -9.96 -21.41 6.37
N LEU A 62 -10.03 -20.69 7.47
CA LEU A 62 -9.55 -21.11 8.80
C LEU A 62 -10.69 -21.69 9.65
N THR A 63 -11.92 -21.26 9.39
CA THR A 63 -13.16 -21.75 10.01
C THR A 63 -14.12 -22.27 8.94
N GLU A 64 -15.14 -23.01 9.34
CA GLU A 64 -16.33 -23.21 8.49
C GLU A 64 -17.10 -21.89 8.30
N CYS A 65 -18.07 -21.91 7.38
CA CYS A 65 -19.06 -20.84 7.27
C CYS A 65 -19.94 -20.83 8.52
N PHE A 66 -20.20 -19.64 9.07
CA PHE A 66 -21.04 -19.46 10.25
C PHE A 66 -22.00 -18.30 10.03
N GLU A 67 -23.20 -18.42 10.61
CA GLU A 67 -24.21 -17.37 10.56
C GLU A 67 -23.86 -16.25 11.55
N ILE A 68 -23.85 -15.02 11.06
CA ILE A 68 -23.59 -13.83 11.88
C ILE A 68 -24.90 -13.30 12.45
N MET A 69 -25.90 -13.12 11.59
CA MET A 69 -27.24 -12.66 11.95
C MET A 69 -28.23 -12.96 10.83
N THR A 70 -29.51 -12.98 11.19
CA THR A 70 -30.66 -12.98 10.28
C THR A 70 -31.43 -11.68 10.44
N VAL A 71 -32.01 -11.16 9.35
CA VAL A 71 -32.87 -9.98 9.36
C VAL A 71 -34.15 -10.27 8.58
N ASP A 72 -35.30 -10.16 9.23
CA ASP A 72 -36.60 -10.18 8.54
C ASP A 72 -37.02 -8.76 8.10
N PHE A 73 -36.89 -8.48 6.81
CA PHE A 73 -37.29 -7.20 6.21
C PHE A 73 -38.80 -6.94 6.29
N ASN A 74 -39.63 -7.96 6.54
CA ASN A 74 -41.09 -7.81 6.71
C ASN A 74 -41.50 -7.56 8.18
N ASN A 75 -40.55 -7.59 9.12
CA ASN A 75 -40.81 -7.35 10.53
C ASN A 75 -40.30 -5.97 10.98
N LEU A 76 -41.19 -4.98 10.97
CA LEU A 76 -40.85 -3.61 11.38
C LEU A 76 -40.29 -3.50 12.81
N GLN A 77 -40.73 -4.36 13.74
CA GLN A 77 -40.25 -4.30 15.12
C GLN A 77 -38.79 -4.79 15.21
N GLU A 78 -38.46 -5.83 14.45
CA GLU A 78 -37.09 -6.33 14.33
C GLU A 78 -36.17 -5.26 13.74
N LEU A 79 -36.57 -4.63 12.63
CA LEU A 79 -35.80 -3.55 12.01
C LEU A 79 -35.55 -2.38 12.97
N LYS A 80 -36.56 -1.96 13.73
CA LYS A 80 -36.40 -0.93 14.77
C LYS A 80 -35.47 -1.37 15.90
N SER A 81 -35.48 -2.65 16.23
CA SER A 81 -34.63 -3.19 17.29
C SER A 81 -33.15 -3.20 16.91
N LEU A 82 -32.78 -3.32 15.63
CA LEU A 82 -31.38 -3.36 15.17
C LEU A 82 -30.56 -2.16 15.65
N ALA A 83 -31.13 -0.96 15.59
CA ALA A 83 -30.47 0.28 16.06
C ALA A 83 -30.20 0.31 17.57
N THR A 84 -30.89 -0.50 18.36
CA THR A 84 -30.76 -0.55 19.83
C THR A 84 -30.25 -1.90 20.34
N ARG A 85 -30.02 -2.86 19.44
CA ARG A 85 -29.64 -4.23 19.77
C ARG A 85 -28.23 -4.20 20.33
N LYS A 86 -28.04 -4.83 21.49
CA LYS A 86 -26.71 -4.97 22.09
C LYS A 86 -25.80 -5.82 21.19
N PRO A 87 -24.49 -5.53 21.13
CA PRO A 87 -23.55 -6.35 20.39
C PRO A 87 -23.64 -7.83 20.78
N ASN A 88 -23.61 -8.71 19.78
CA ASN A 88 -23.63 -10.15 19.97
C ASN A 88 -22.20 -10.69 19.99
N LYS A 89 -21.88 -11.57 20.95
CA LYS A 89 -20.58 -12.25 21.01
C LYS A 89 -20.67 -13.59 20.29
N ILE A 90 -19.79 -13.80 19.32
CA ILE A 90 -19.71 -15.04 18.54
C ILE A 90 -18.33 -15.65 18.79
N GLY A 91 -18.30 -16.97 19.03
CA GLY A 91 -17.09 -17.77 19.11
C GLY A 91 -17.13 -18.90 18.09
N VAL A 92 -16.11 -18.98 17.24
CA VAL A 92 -16.07 -19.94 16.12
C VAL A 92 -14.83 -20.81 16.22
N PRO A 93 -14.95 -22.14 16.18
CA PRO A 93 -13.80 -23.04 16.26
C PRO A 93 -12.95 -22.98 14.99
N VAL A 94 -11.63 -22.96 15.17
CA VAL A 94 -10.64 -23.03 14.10
C VAL A 94 -10.52 -24.47 13.65
N MET A 95 -10.59 -24.69 12.34
CA MET A 95 -10.54 -26.00 11.68
C MET A 95 -9.21 -26.26 10.97
N LYS A 96 -8.48 -25.20 10.64
CA LYS A 96 -7.22 -25.26 9.89
C LYS A 96 -6.19 -24.35 10.54
N GLU A 97 -4.96 -24.84 10.66
CA GLU A 97 -3.82 -24.01 11.08
C GLU A 97 -3.50 -22.99 9.99
N GLY A 98 -3.21 -21.75 10.41
CA GLY A 98 -2.85 -20.67 9.50
C GLY A 98 -2.74 -19.32 10.20
N THR A 99 -2.64 -18.26 9.41
CA THR A 99 -2.58 -16.89 9.92
C THR A 99 -3.93 -16.20 9.74
N LEU A 100 -4.56 -15.76 10.83
CA LEU A 100 -5.82 -15.02 10.79
C LEU A 100 -5.59 -13.61 10.22
N ASP A 101 -6.10 -13.37 9.02
CA ASP A 101 -5.93 -12.09 8.32
C ASP A 101 -7.22 -11.28 8.23
N ALA A 102 -8.37 -11.94 8.06
CA ALA A 102 -9.66 -11.25 7.95
C ALA A 102 -10.85 -12.13 8.32
N ILE A 103 -11.98 -11.48 8.60
CA ILE A 103 -13.31 -12.09 8.56
C ILE A 103 -13.99 -11.66 7.26
N VAL A 104 -14.29 -12.64 6.40
CA VAL A 104 -15.01 -12.43 5.13
C VAL A 104 -16.49 -12.70 5.36
N VAL A 105 -17.31 -11.75 4.93
CA VAL A 105 -18.76 -11.73 5.12
C VAL A 105 -19.47 -11.58 3.78
N TRP A 106 -20.51 -12.38 3.60
CA TRP A 106 -21.45 -12.32 2.50
C TRP A 106 -22.85 -12.60 3.03
N PHE A 107 -23.86 -12.49 2.18
CA PHE A 107 -25.24 -12.72 2.57
C PHE A 107 -26.01 -13.54 1.53
N VAL A 108 -27.15 -14.07 1.99
CA VAL A 108 -28.17 -14.66 1.15
C VAL A 108 -29.42 -13.82 1.30
N LEU A 109 -29.92 -13.27 0.20
CA LEU A 109 -31.18 -12.55 0.16
C LEU A 109 -32.29 -13.50 -0.27
N GLN A 110 -33.18 -13.84 0.65
CA GLN A 110 -34.38 -14.59 0.33
C GLN A 110 -35.43 -13.65 -0.27
N LEU A 111 -35.87 -13.92 -1.51
CA LEU A 111 -36.87 -13.10 -2.20
C LEU A 111 -38.30 -13.58 -1.88
N ASP A 112 -38.46 -14.90 -1.84
CA ASP A 112 -39.68 -15.62 -1.46
C ASP A 112 -39.31 -17.04 -1.01
N ASP A 113 -40.25 -17.95 -0.81
CA ASP A 113 -39.97 -19.31 -0.33
C ASP A 113 -39.14 -20.17 -1.31
N GLU A 114 -39.06 -19.80 -2.59
CA GLU A 114 -38.43 -20.59 -3.66
C GLU A 114 -37.16 -19.93 -4.25
N HIS A 115 -37.05 -18.60 -4.18
CA HIS A 115 -36.00 -17.83 -4.84
C HIS A 115 -35.08 -17.12 -3.85
N SER A 116 -33.77 -17.20 -4.10
CA SER A 116 -32.75 -16.50 -3.32
C SER A 116 -31.60 -15.99 -4.19
N LEU A 117 -30.90 -14.97 -3.71
CA LEU A 117 -29.66 -14.45 -4.29
C LEU A 117 -28.54 -14.59 -3.28
N CYS A 118 -27.38 -15.09 -3.69
CA CYS A 118 -26.24 -15.34 -2.81
C CYS A 118 -25.03 -14.51 -3.28
N THR A 119 -24.36 -13.85 -2.35
CA THR A 119 -23.10 -13.11 -2.61
C THR A 119 -21.87 -13.88 -2.13
N SER A 120 -22.01 -15.19 -1.91
CA SER A 120 -20.90 -16.07 -1.52
C SER A 120 -19.76 -16.02 -2.55
N PRO A 121 -18.50 -16.06 -2.12
CA PRO A 121 -17.35 -16.11 -3.04
C PRO A 121 -17.30 -17.41 -3.86
N SER A 122 -18.11 -18.42 -3.52
CA SER A 122 -18.26 -19.66 -4.29
C SER A 122 -19.15 -19.51 -5.52
N GLU A 123 -19.94 -18.45 -5.62
CA GLU A 123 -20.89 -18.21 -6.71
C GLU A 123 -20.27 -17.33 -7.81
N GLU A 124 -20.73 -17.52 -9.05
CA GLU A 124 -20.42 -16.61 -10.15
C GLU A 124 -21.27 -15.34 -10.05
N THR A 125 -20.83 -14.43 -9.18
CA THR A 125 -21.55 -13.20 -8.87
C THR A 125 -20.78 -11.93 -9.31
N CYS A 126 -21.53 -10.86 -9.58
CA CYS A 126 -20.97 -9.52 -9.75
C CYS A 126 -20.66 -8.84 -8.40
N TRP A 127 -21.17 -9.38 -7.28
CA TRP A 127 -20.99 -8.81 -5.96
C TRP A 127 -19.63 -9.12 -5.36
N GLU A 128 -19.10 -8.13 -4.67
CA GLU A 128 -17.94 -8.26 -3.78
C GLU A 128 -18.40 -8.71 -2.38
N GLN A 129 -17.44 -9.20 -1.59
CA GLN A 129 -17.67 -9.61 -0.20
C GLN A 129 -17.15 -8.52 0.73
N ALA A 130 -17.81 -8.34 1.87
CA ALA A 130 -17.32 -7.45 2.92
C ALA A 130 -16.16 -8.14 3.66
N VAL A 131 -15.05 -7.43 3.80
CA VAL A 131 -13.80 -7.93 4.39
C VAL A 131 -13.46 -7.08 5.60
N TYR A 132 -13.44 -7.70 6.78
CA TYR A 132 -13.04 -7.08 8.03
C TYR A 132 -11.61 -7.51 8.36
N PRO A 133 -10.58 -6.68 8.11
CA PRO A 133 -9.19 -7.03 8.35
C PRO A 133 -8.92 -7.18 9.84
N VAL A 134 -8.29 -8.28 10.24
CA VAL A 134 -7.92 -8.51 11.64
C VAL A 134 -6.60 -7.80 11.93
N GLN A 135 -6.65 -6.84 12.83
CA GLN A 135 -5.55 -5.97 13.24
C GLN A 135 -5.34 -6.08 14.76
N ASP A 136 -4.20 -5.61 15.25
CA ASP A 136 -3.90 -5.48 16.69
C ASP A 136 -3.95 -6.76 17.54
N LEU A 137 -3.57 -7.91 16.97
CA LEU A 137 -3.34 -9.12 17.74
C LEU A 137 -1.87 -9.27 18.13
N ALA A 138 -1.62 -9.77 19.34
CA ALA A 138 -0.26 -10.15 19.76
C ALA A 138 0.29 -11.33 18.95
N ASP A 139 -0.58 -12.28 18.60
CA ASP A 139 -0.30 -13.38 17.69
C ASP A 139 -1.50 -13.60 16.76
N TYR A 140 -1.22 -13.74 15.46
CA TYR A 140 -2.21 -13.99 14.42
C TYR A 140 -2.28 -15.47 14.03
N CYS A 141 -1.36 -16.30 14.53
CA CYS A 141 -1.34 -17.73 14.26
C CYS A 141 -2.50 -18.40 14.99
N VAL A 142 -3.26 -19.21 14.27
CA VAL A 142 -4.36 -20.01 14.83
C VAL A 142 -4.14 -21.48 14.50
N ARG A 143 -4.59 -22.36 15.39
CA ARG A 143 -4.48 -23.83 15.26
C ARG A 143 -5.84 -24.49 15.48
N PRO A 144 -6.05 -25.71 14.96
CA PRO A 144 -7.25 -26.47 15.28
C PRO A 144 -7.43 -26.64 16.79
N GLY A 145 -8.61 -26.29 17.29
CA GLY A 145 -8.92 -26.24 18.73
C GLY A 145 -8.98 -24.82 19.31
N ASP A 146 -8.35 -23.84 18.66
CA ASP A 146 -8.54 -22.43 19.00
C ASP A 146 -9.94 -21.96 18.63
N HIS A 147 -10.40 -20.88 19.28
CA HIS A 147 -11.66 -20.21 18.96
C HIS A 147 -11.40 -18.75 18.59
N VAL A 148 -11.93 -18.33 17.44
CA VAL A 148 -11.98 -16.93 17.04
C VAL A 148 -13.21 -16.30 17.67
N MET A 149 -13.01 -15.37 18.59
CA MET A 149 -14.05 -14.61 19.27
C MET A 149 -14.20 -13.25 18.61
N MET A 150 -15.44 -12.78 18.44
CA MET A 150 -15.74 -11.48 17.88
C MET A 150 -17.04 -10.90 18.43
N GLU A 151 -17.15 -9.58 18.43
CA GLU A 151 -18.37 -8.83 18.74
C GLU A 151 -19.00 -8.29 17.46
N VAL A 152 -20.29 -8.54 17.29
CA VAL A 152 -21.05 -8.14 16.11
C VAL A 152 -22.13 -7.13 16.49
N SER A 153 -22.17 -5.99 15.81
CA SER A 153 -23.19 -4.96 16.02
C SER A 153 -23.69 -4.37 14.69
N CYS A 154 -24.84 -3.71 14.75
CA CYS A 154 -25.47 -3.03 13.60
C CYS A 154 -26.11 -1.70 14.00
N GLN A 155 -25.53 -1.02 14.99
CA GLN A 155 -26.13 0.15 15.63
C GLN A 155 -25.97 1.43 14.80
N ASP A 156 -24.94 1.53 13.98
CA ASP A 156 -24.49 2.75 13.32
C ASP A 156 -24.47 2.64 11.79
N CYS A 157 -25.58 2.14 11.23
CA CYS A 157 -25.81 1.97 9.79
C CYS A 157 -24.95 0.92 9.08
N TYR A 158 -23.91 0.39 9.73
CA TYR A 158 -23.07 -0.68 9.21
C TYR A 158 -23.18 -1.94 10.06
N LEU A 159 -22.96 -3.10 9.41
CA LEU A 159 -22.54 -4.29 10.16
C LEU A 159 -21.10 -4.03 10.63
N ARG A 160 -20.85 -4.24 11.91
CA ARG A 160 -19.50 -4.17 12.49
C ARG A 160 -19.10 -5.50 13.08
N ILE A 161 -17.86 -5.89 12.83
CA ILE A 161 -17.18 -6.99 13.53
C ILE A 161 -15.99 -6.35 14.25
N GLN A 162 -16.01 -6.40 15.57
CA GLN A 162 -15.03 -5.75 16.44
C GLN A 162 -14.51 -6.73 17.49
N SER A 163 -13.52 -6.29 18.26
CA SER A 163 -12.98 -7.04 19.41
C SER A 163 -12.55 -8.46 19.03
N VAL A 164 -12.01 -8.64 17.82
CA VAL A 164 -11.56 -9.94 17.33
C VAL A 164 -10.40 -10.42 18.19
N SER A 165 -10.50 -11.64 18.73
CA SER A 165 -9.50 -12.23 19.61
C SER A 165 -9.46 -13.75 19.42
N VAL A 166 -8.33 -14.37 19.78
CA VAL A 166 -8.12 -15.82 19.65
C VAL A 166 -7.90 -16.41 21.04
N PHE A 167 -8.62 -17.48 21.38
CA PHE A 167 -8.46 -18.21 22.63
C PHE A 167 -8.20 -19.70 22.36
N SER A 168 -7.17 -20.25 22.97
CA SER A 168 -6.91 -21.69 22.98
C SER A 168 -7.77 -22.35 24.06
N SER A 169 -8.57 -23.37 23.70
CA SER A 169 -9.12 -24.26 24.73
C SER A 169 -7.99 -25.18 25.20
N GLU A 170 -7.34 -24.88 26.33
CA GLU A 170 -6.52 -25.90 26.96
C GLU A 170 -7.45 -27.03 27.44
N PRO A 171 -7.08 -28.32 27.24
CA PRO A 171 -7.81 -29.40 27.86
C PRO A 171 -7.55 -29.33 29.37
N GLU A 172 -8.53 -28.85 30.15
CA GLU A 172 -8.51 -29.01 31.60
C GLU A 172 -8.32 -30.50 31.91
N MET A 173 -7.15 -30.86 32.46
CA MET A 173 -6.97 -32.13 33.13
C MET A 173 -7.90 -32.16 34.33
N ASP A 174 -8.99 -32.90 34.17
CA ASP A 174 -9.93 -33.28 35.21
C ASP A 174 -9.17 -33.98 36.36
N VAL A 175 -8.80 -33.22 37.38
CA VAL A 175 -8.44 -33.75 38.69
C VAL A 175 -9.60 -33.46 39.62
N GLY A 176 -10.57 -34.37 39.58
CA GLY A 176 -11.67 -34.40 40.52
C GLY A 176 -11.20 -34.30 41.97
N LYS A 177 -11.73 -33.31 42.68
CA LYS A 177 -11.96 -33.38 44.12
C LYS A 177 -13.31 -32.76 44.45
N SER A 178 -14.28 -33.64 44.66
CA SER A 178 -15.49 -33.36 45.42
C SER A 178 -15.13 -32.77 46.78
N PHE A 179 -15.68 -31.63 47.17
CA PHE A 179 -16.01 -31.37 48.57
C PHE A 179 -17.26 -30.49 48.70
N SER A 180 -18.07 -30.91 49.65
CA SER A 180 -19.38 -30.42 50.06
C SER A 180 -19.36 -29.01 50.66
N LYS A 181 -20.53 -28.36 50.56
CA LYS A 181 -20.99 -27.18 51.32
C LYS A 181 -20.31 -26.99 52.69
N ASN A 182 -19.81 -25.78 52.94
CA ASN A 182 -20.25 -24.99 54.09
C ASN A 182 -19.91 -23.50 53.92
N GLU A 183 -20.83 -22.68 54.40
CA GLU A 183 -20.71 -21.24 54.63
C GLU A 183 -19.58 -20.96 55.63
N ASP A 184 -18.70 -20.00 55.29
CA ASP A 184 -18.08 -19.00 56.16
C ASP A 184 -16.77 -18.54 55.49
N LEU A 185 -16.75 -17.28 55.03
CA LEU A 185 -15.59 -16.36 55.09
C LEU A 185 -15.96 -15.05 54.40
N LEU A 186 -16.58 -14.16 55.16
CA LEU A 186 -16.47 -12.72 54.94
C LEU A 186 -15.00 -12.30 55.18
N SER A 187 -14.53 -11.31 54.41
CA SER A 187 -13.29 -10.51 54.57
C SER A 187 -12.04 -10.82 53.71
N LEU A 188 -12.21 -11.06 52.40
CA LEU A 188 -11.08 -10.94 51.44
C LEU A 188 -11.32 -9.87 50.35
N GLY A 189 -11.98 -8.75 50.72
CA GLY A 189 -12.30 -7.66 49.79
C GLY A 189 -11.22 -6.59 49.63
N ASN A 190 -10.24 -6.50 50.54
CA ASN A 190 -9.33 -5.35 50.58
C ASN A 190 -7.93 -5.65 50.00
N GLU A 191 -7.56 -6.92 49.83
CA GLU A 191 -6.21 -7.29 49.37
C GLU A 191 -6.08 -7.23 47.84
N ALA A 192 -7.15 -7.55 47.11
CA ALA A 192 -7.21 -7.43 45.65
C ALA A 192 -7.24 -5.96 45.19
N GLU A 193 -7.93 -5.08 45.93
CA GLU A 193 -7.91 -3.63 45.68
C GLU A 193 -6.59 -2.98 46.09
N LEU A 194 -5.91 -3.48 47.14
CA LEU A 194 -4.56 -3.03 47.45
C LEU A 194 -3.54 -3.47 46.39
N CYS A 195 -3.66 -4.69 45.86
CA CYS A 195 -2.79 -5.19 44.80
C CYS A 195 -2.99 -4.42 43.49
N SER A 196 -4.22 -4.02 43.14
CA SER A 196 -4.48 -3.17 41.98
C SER A 196 -3.99 -1.73 42.18
N ALA A 197 -4.15 -1.17 43.39
CA ALA A 197 -3.62 0.15 43.73
C ALA A 197 -2.07 0.17 43.77
N LEU A 198 -1.43 -0.91 44.22
CA LEU A 198 0.03 -1.05 44.23
C LEU A 198 0.61 -1.32 42.84
N ALA A 199 -0.10 -2.03 41.96
CA ALA A 199 0.28 -2.18 40.56
C ALA A 199 0.29 -0.82 39.82
N ASN A 200 -0.63 0.08 40.18
CA ASN A 200 -0.71 1.44 39.62
C ASN A 200 0.30 2.44 40.24
N LEU A 201 1.08 2.02 41.25
CA LEU A 201 2.05 2.86 41.98
C LEU A 201 3.51 2.51 41.64
N GLN A 202 3.74 1.78 40.54
CA GLN A 202 5.09 1.57 40.03
C GLN A 202 5.65 2.88 39.45
N THR A 203 6.64 3.42 40.15
CA THR A 203 7.55 4.47 39.65
C THR A 203 8.58 3.83 38.72
N SER A 204 8.11 3.34 37.58
CA SER A 204 8.95 3.06 36.41
C SER A 204 8.84 4.24 35.45
N LYS A 205 9.92 4.47 34.70
CA LYS A 205 10.07 5.49 33.64
C LYS A 205 8.78 5.65 32.83
N PRO A 206 8.46 6.86 32.30
CA PRO A 206 7.27 7.04 31.49
C PRO A 206 7.23 5.95 30.43
N ASP A 207 6.20 5.10 30.49
CA ASP A 207 5.92 4.14 29.44
C ASP A 207 6.00 4.92 28.12
N ALA A 208 6.84 4.44 27.20
CA ALA A 208 6.93 5.04 25.89
C ALA A 208 5.51 5.02 25.30
N VAL A 209 4.88 6.19 25.22
CA VAL A 209 3.52 6.33 24.70
C VAL A 209 3.53 5.69 23.31
N GLU A 210 2.87 4.55 23.17
CA GLU A 210 2.74 3.87 21.89
C GLU A 210 1.97 4.80 20.95
N GLN A 211 2.65 5.29 19.93
CA GLN A 211 2.06 6.18 18.95
C GLN A 211 1.35 5.34 17.88
N THR A 212 0.05 5.54 17.73
CA THR A 212 -0.70 4.94 16.63
C THR A 212 -0.64 5.85 15.41
N CYS A 213 -0.38 5.27 14.24
CA CYS A 213 -0.32 5.91 12.93
C CYS A 213 -1.31 5.24 11.99
N VAL A 214 -2.39 5.94 11.62
CA VAL A 214 -3.34 5.44 10.62
C VAL A 214 -2.78 5.74 9.24
N LEU A 215 -2.66 4.70 8.41
CA LEU A 215 -2.16 4.77 7.04
C LEU A 215 -3.22 4.22 6.10
N GLU A 216 -3.30 4.78 4.90
CA GLU A 216 -4.12 4.19 3.83
C GLU A 216 -3.61 2.79 3.47
N SER A 217 -4.50 1.92 2.98
CA SER A 217 -4.14 0.55 2.61
C SER A 217 -2.97 0.48 1.60
N THR A 218 -2.89 1.46 0.68
CA THR A 218 -1.79 1.60 -0.28
C THR A 218 -0.47 1.98 0.40
N GLU A 219 -0.49 2.81 1.44
CA GLU A 219 0.71 3.20 2.19
C GLU A 219 1.24 2.04 3.03
N ILE A 220 0.36 1.20 3.58
CA ILE A 220 0.74 -0.05 4.25
C ILE A 220 1.34 -1.04 3.23
N ALA A 221 0.71 -1.21 2.06
CA ALA A 221 1.24 -2.03 0.98
C ALA A 221 2.60 -1.51 0.47
N LEU A 222 2.79 -0.20 0.42
CA LEU A 222 4.07 0.43 0.12
C LEU A 222 5.12 -0.01 1.14
N LEU A 223 4.89 0.14 2.45
CA LEU A 223 5.84 -0.29 3.49
C LEU A 223 6.17 -1.78 3.43
N ASN A 224 5.23 -2.63 3.00
CA ASN A 224 5.47 -4.05 2.80
C ASN A 224 6.23 -4.37 1.49
N ASN A 225 6.36 -3.41 0.57
CA ASN A 225 7.12 -3.57 -0.67
C ASN A 225 8.63 -3.38 -0.41
N VAL A 226 9.26 -4.43 0.12
CA VAL A 226 10.71 -4.43 0.41
C VAL A 226 11.56 -4.18 -0.84
N PRO A 227 11.29 -4.78 -2.02
CA PRO A 227 12.07 -4.53 -3.23
C PRO A 227 12.10 -3.06 -3.66
N TYR A 228 10.98 -2.33 -3.49
CA TYR A 228 10.90 -0.89 -3.75
C TYR A 228 11.93 -0.11 -2.94
N HIS A 229 11.93 -0.33 -1.62
CA HIS A 229 12.81 0.39 -0.69
C HIS A 229 14.28 0.03 -0.90
N GLU A 230 14.59 -1.24 -1.13
CA GLU A 230 15.96 -1.68 -1.44
C GLU A 230 16.48 -1.09 -2.77
N ALA A 231 15.63 -1.02 -3.80
CA ALA A 231 15.97 -0.40 -5.07
C ALA A 231 16.31 1.09 -4.89
N PHE A 232 15.51 1.83 -4.14
CA PHE A 232 15.78 3.24 -3.83
C PHE A 232 17.07 3.40 -3.01
N ARG A 233 17.30 2.57 -1.99
CA ARG A 233 18.55 2.59 -1.20
C ARG A 233 19.78 2.41 -2.08
N LEU A 234 19.76 1.41 -2.96
CA LEU A 234 20.86 1.12 -3.89
C LEU A 234 21.07 2.27 -4.89
N ALA A 235 20.00 2.78 -5.49
CA ALA A 235 20.07 3.86 -6.47
C ALA A 235 20.59 5.17 -5.83
N MET A 236 20.08 5.54 -4.65
CA MET A 236 20.57 6.70 -3.90
C MET A 236 22.05 6.54 -3.53
N SER A 237 22.46 5.36 -3.04
CA SER A 237 23.86 5.09 -2.67
C SER A 237 24.81 5.25 -3.86
N ARG A 238 24.43 4.79 -5.07
CA ARG A 238 25.21 4.97 -6.30
C ARG A 238 25.40 6.44 -6.64
N VAL A 239 24.32 7.23 -6.60
CA VAL A 239 24.38 8.67 -6.90
C VAL A 239 25.26 9.40 -5.90
N LEU A 240 25.06 9.20 -4.60
CA LEU A 240 25.84 9.86 -3.54
C LEU A 240 27.33 9.51 -3.61
N SER A 241 27.66 8.25 -3.94
CA SER A 241 29.04 7.80 -4.14
C SER A 241 29.68 8.45 -5.37
N SER A 242 28.93 8.60 -6.47
CA SER A 242 29.43 9.26 -7.69
C SER A 242 29.69 10.76 -7.50
N LEU A 243 28.95 11.40 -6.60
CA LEU A 243 29.09 12.82 -6.26
C LEU A 243 30.22 13.08 -5.25
N SER A 244 30.66 12.04 -4.54
CA SER A 244 31.79 12.07 -3.61
C SER A 244 33.01 11.38 -4.23
N PRO A 245 33.80 12.04 -5.09
CA PRO A 245 35.10 11.50 -5.45
C PRO A 245 35.97 11.56 -4.20
N GLU A 246 36.14 10.43 -3.50
CA GLU A 246 37.31 10.27 -2.65
C GLU A 246 38.54 10.62 -3.50
N ARG A 247 39.34 11.59 -3.05
CA ARG A 247 40.55 12.01 -3.76
C ARG A 247 41.41 10.75 -3.99
N PRO A 248 41.66 10.34 -5.24
CA PRO A 248 42.58 9.24 -5.48
C PRO A 248 44.00 9.76 -5.22
N GLY A 249 44.57 9.41 -4.06
CA GLY A 249 45.98 9.67 -3.77
C GLY A 249 46.26 10.03 -2.32
N GLN A 250 46.25 9.03 -1.42
CA GLN A 250 47.15 8.96 -0.27
C GLN A 250 47.09 7.55 0.34
N ALA A 251 47.45 6.56 -0.47
CA ALA A 251 47.98 5.30 0.03
C ALA A 251 49.25 5.01 -0.77
N VAL A 252 50.28 4.52 -0.07
CA VAL A 252 51.61 4.12 -0.56
C VAL A 252 52.66 5.26 -0.53
N GLU A 253 53.24 5.53 0.65
CA GLU A 253 54.60 5.07 1.01
C GLU A 253 55.02 5.57 2.40
N ALA A 254 55.19 4.62 3.32
CA ALA A 254 56.01 4.80 4.50
C ALA A 254 57.47 4.60 4.09
N HIS A 255 58.28 5.66 4.10
CA HIS A 255 59.70 5.53 4.44
C HIS A 255 60.28 6.86 4.95
N CYS A 256 60.95 6.73 6.09
CA CYS A 256 61.61 7.75 6.89
C CYS A 256 62.73 8.45 6.13
N GLN A 257 62.90 9.76 6.37
CA GLN A 257 64.21 10.34 6.62
C GLN A 257 64.12 11.72 7.29
N ASP A 258 64.90 11.85 8.35
CA ASP A 258 65.13 13.02 9.19
C ASP A 258 65.60 14.24 8.40
N SER A 259 65.12 15.42 8.79
CA SER A 259 65.89 16.68 8.79
C SER A 259 65.16 17.74 9.62
N GLU A 260 65.71 18.00 10.82
CA GLU A 260 65.40 19.18 11.62
C GLU A 260 65.93 20.46 10.94
N MET A 261 65.14 21.55 10.90
CA MET A 261 65.43 22.83 11.60
C MET A 261 64.45 23.96 11.21
N SER A 262 63.62 24.34 12.19
CA SER A 262 63.19 25.71 12.60
C SER A 262 62.52 26.70 11.62
N CYS A 263 61.29 27.13 11.97
CA CYS A 263 60.93 28.51 12.42
C CYS A 263 59.46 28.89 12.13
N GLY A 264 58.65 29.04 13.19
CA GLY A 264 57.83 30.25 13.38
C GLY A 264 56.41 30.33 12.78
N GLY A 265 55.40 30.18 13.66
CA GLY A 265 54.33 31.17 13.80
C GLY A 265 53.01 30.93 13.05
N GLY A 266 51.95 30.60 13.81
CA GLY A 266 50.56 30.76 13.36
C GLY A 266 49.64 29.60 13.67
N GLN A 267 49.43 29.28 14.96
CA GLN A 267 48.25 28.51 15.36
C GLN A 267 47.00 29.38 15.20
N GLY A 268 46.29 29.17 14.11
CA GLY A 268 44.84 29.35 14.04
C GLY A 268 44.28 27.99 13.62
N GLU A 269 43.87 27.20 14.61
CA GLU A 269 43.17 25.93 14.41
C GLU A 269 41.91 26.19 13.58
N SER A 270 42.00 25.91 12.28
CA SER A 270 40.81 25.70 11.48
C SER A 270 40.44 24.24 11.70
N GLU A 271 39.35 24.02 12.45
CA GLU A 271 38.65 22.74 12.41
C GLU A 271 38.49 22.34 10.93
N PRO A 272 38.75 21.08 10.55
CA PRO A 272 38.51 20.65 9.19
C PRO A 272 37.02 20.83 8.91
N GLY A 273 36.67 21.89 8.17
CA GLY A 273 35.29 22.30 7.94
C GLY A 273 34.46 21.10 7.53
N ALA A 274 33.44 20.79 8.32
CA ALA A 274 32.55 19.67 8.06
C ALA A 274 32.04 19.81 6.62
N ALA A 275 32.52 18.95 5.72
CA ALA A 275 32.08 18.97 4.33
C ALA A 275 30.53 19.00 4.21
N GLU A 276 30.08 19.61 3.14
CA GLU A 276 28.68 19.92 2.97
C GLU A 276 27.82 18.65 2.82
N PRO A 277 26.60 18.59 3.40
CA PRO A 277 25.71 17.45 3.19
C PRO A 277 25.12 17.45 1.78
N PHE A 278 24.75 16.25 1.30
CA PHE A 278 23.93 16.11 0.12
C PHE A 278 22.46 16.41 0.45
N TYR A 279 21.79 17.16 -0.41
CA TYR A 279 20.40 17.56 -0.23
C TYR A 279 19.51 16.59 -1.02
N VAL A 280 18.60 15.89 -0.34
CA VAL A 280 17.67 14.94 -0.97
C VAL A 280 16.24 15.39 -0.68
N LEU A 281 15.45 15.61 -1.73
CA LEU A 281 14.04 15.98 -1.64
C LEU A 281 13.17 14.81 -2.07
N ASP A 282 12.31 14.35 -1.17
CA ASP A 282 11.21 13.45 -1.50
C ASP A 282 9.92 14.25 -1.70
N VAL A 283 9.32 14.13 -2.89
CA VAL A 283 8.05 14.76 -3.29
C VAL A 283 6.97 13.69 -3.50
N SER A 284 7.08 12.57 -2.77
CA SER A 284 6.03 11.54 -2.77
C SER A 284 4.73 12.09 -2.18
N GLU A 285 3.60 11.62 -2.73
CA GLU A 285 2.29 11.86 -2.15
C GLU A 285 2.03 10.82 -1.04
N GLY A 286 1.53 11.26 0.12
CA GLY A 286 1.28 10.38 1.26
C GLY A 286 2.51 10.07 2.13
N PHE A 287 2.45 8.98 2.89
CA PHE A 287 3.50 8.53 3.80
C PHE A 287 4.68 7.86 3.08
N SER A 288 5.90 8.35 3.32
CA SER A 288 7.13 7.79 2.72
C SER A 288 8.27 7.75 3.73
N VAL A 289 8.99 6.63 3.75
CA VAL A 289 10.21 6.43 4.57
C VAL A 289 11.51 6.62 3.77
N LEU A 290 11.41 6.93 2.47
CA LEU A 290 12.58 7.21 1.62
C LEU A 290 13.51 8.30 2.17
N PRO A 291 13.03 9.39 2.80
CA PRO A 291 13.90 10.41 3.40
C PRO A 291 14.79 9.83 4.50
N ILE A 292 14.27 8.90 5.30
CA ILE A 292 15.02 8.28 6.39
C ILE A 292 16.04 7.28 5.81
N ILE A 293 15.65 6.49 4.80
CA ILE A 293 16.59 5.63 4.07
C ILE A 293 17.73 6.47 3.47
N ALA A 294 17.42 7.62 2.88
CA ALA A 294 18.43 8.54 2.35
C ALA A 294 19.38 9.06 3.44
N GLY A 295 18.85 9.45 4.60
CA GLY A 295 19.63 9.87 5.77
C GLY A 295 20.60 8.80 6.26
N ALA A 296 20.19 7.51 6.21
CA ALA A 296 21.00 6.39 6.68
C ALA A 296 22.21 6.09 5.78
N LEU A 297 22.25 6.63 4.56
CA LEU A 297 23.35 6.46 3.61
C LEU A 297 24.56 7.38 3.89
N GLY A 298 24.50 8.20 4.93
CA GLY A 298 25.64 8.97 5.42
C GLY A 298 25.35 10.47 5.49
N ARG A 299 26.13 11.27 4.77
CA ARG A 299 26.12 12.74 4.88
C ARG A 299 24.99 13.36 4.06
N VAL A 300 23.75 13.06 4.44
CA VAL A 300 22.55 13.51 3.74
C VAL A 300 21.71 14.39 4.66
N LYS A 301 21.18 15.46 4.11
CA LYS A 301 20.11 16.27 4.70
C LYS A 301 18.81 15.94 3.94
N PRO A 302 17.99 15.01 4.45
CA PRO A 302 16.78 14.57 3.77
C PRO A 302 15.58 15.47 4.06
N TYR A 303 14.73 15.67 3.06
CA TYR A 303 13.50 16.45 3.13
C TYR A 303 12.30 15.60 2.72
N SER A 304 11.24 15.66 3.53
CA SER A 304 9.97 14.97 3.30
C SER A 304 8.84 15.95 2.96
N SER A 305 7.95 15.55 2.06
CA SER A 305 6.73 16.26 1.65
C SER A 305 5.48 15.90 2.46
N VAL A 306 5.57 15.14 3.57
CA VAL A 306 4.36 14.71 4.29
C VAL A 306 3.53 15.89 4.86
N GLU A 307 2.22 15.84 4.60
CA GLU A 307 1.26 16.87 5.01
C GLU A 307 0.66 16.63 6.40
N LYS A 308 0.29 15.37 6.71
CA LYS A 308 -0.42 15.01 7.94
C LYS A 308 0.51 15.10 9.16
N ASP A 309 0.05 15.71 10.25
CA ASP A 309 0.82 15.81 11.50
C ASP A 309 1.15 14.44 12.11
N GLN A 310 0.23 13.48 12.01
CA GLN A 310 0.47 12.11 12.46
C GLN A 310 1.63 11.45 11.70
N HIS A 311 1.74 11.67 10.39
CA HIS A 311 2.84 11.16 9.57
C HIS A 311 4.16 11.79 10.00
N ARG A 312 4.19 13.11 10.25
CA ARG A 312 5.38 13.82 10.74
C ARG A 312 5.87 13.26 12.07
N ALA A 313 4.98 13.15 13.05
CA ALA A 313 5.31 12.60 14.37
C ALA A 313 5.85 11.17 14.28
N THR A 314 5.25 10.34 13.41
CA THR A 314 5.74 8.98 13.18
C THR A 314 7.12 8.96 12.52
N LEU A 315 7.39 9.81 11.51
CA LEU A 315 8.71 9.88 10.87
C LEU A 315 9.79 10.42 11.83
N ASP A 316 9.45 11.31 12.75
CA ASP A 316 10.36 11.75 13.82
C ASP A 316 10.73 10.57 14.73
N LEU A 317 9.74 9.77 15.18
CA LEU A 317 9.99 8.58 16.00
C LEU A 317 10.85 7.53 15.27
N ILE A 318 10.60 7.31 13.98
CA ILE A 318 11.42 6.41 13.16
C ILE A 318 12.85 6.98 13.03
N SER A 319 13.01 8.28 12.86
CA SER A 319 14.33 8.92 12.78
C SER A 319 15.12 8.76 14.08
N GLU A 320 14.46 8.94 15.24
CA GLU A 320 15.07 8.73 16.56
C GLU A 320 15.51 7.26 16.77
N ALA A 321 14.68 6.30 16.35
CA ALA A 321 14.98 4.88 16.42
C ALA A 321 16.18 4.47 15.56
N ASN A 322 16.43 5.20 14.47
CA ASN A 322 17.57 5.01 13.57
C ASN A 322 18.79 5.89 13.92
N HIS A 323 18.82 6.42 15.15
CA HIS A 323 19.93 7.20 15.71
C HIS A 323 20.25 8.50 14.97
N PHE A 324 19.25 9.12 14.34
CA PHE A 324 19.45 10.41 13.70
C PHE A 324 19.46 11.51 14.77
N PRO A 325 20.39 12.47 14.68
CA PRO A 325 20.30 13.69 15.47
C PRO A 325 18.95 14.38 15.26
N LYS A 326 18.45 15.07 16.29
CA LYS A 326 17.26 15.91 16.15
C LYS A 326 17.43 16.89 14.99
N GLU A 327 16.35 17.14 14.26
CA GLU A 327 16.31 18.01 13.09
C GLU A 327 17.11 17.47 11.88
N THR A 328 17.53 16.20 11.85
CA THR A 328 18.16 15.63 10.63
C THR A 328 17.16 15.61 9.47
N LEU A 329 15.97 15.05 9.72
CA LEU A 329 14.85 15.07 8.79
C LEU A 329 14.16 16.44 8.82
N GLU A 330 13.94 17.03 7.64
CA GLU A 330 13.17 18.25 7.49
C GLU A 330 11.83 17.97 6.82
N PHE A 331 10.79 18.67 7.27
CA PHE A 331 9.48 18.63 6.65
C PHE A 331 9.33 19.86 5.75
N TRP A 332 9.46 19.64 4.44
CA TRP A 332 9.59 20.70 3.44
C TRP A 332 8.41 21.67 3.46
N LEU A 333 7.19 21.15 3.58
CA LEU A 333 5.96 21.95 3.59
C LEU A 333 5.84 22.93 4.78
N ARG A 334 6.66 22.81 5.83
CA ARG A 334 6.70 23.83 6.89
C ARG A 334 7.33 25.14 6.45
N HIS A 335 8.14 25.10 5.39
CA HIS A 335 8.96 26.23 4.92
C HIS A 335 8.37 26.91 3.69
N VAL A 336 7.22 26.44 3.19
CA VAL A 336 6.61 26.94 1.95
C VAL A 336 5.27 27.59 2.27
N GLU A 337 5.14 28.88 1.96
CA GLU A 337 3.91 29.66 2.20
C GLU A 337 2.81 29.42 1.13
N ASP A 338 3.17 28.78 0.00
CA ASP A 338 2.32 28.55 -1.17
C ASP A 338 2.45 27.09 -1.66
N GLU A 339 1.33 26.37 -1.80
CA GLU A 339 1.34 24.98 -2.28
C GLU A 339 1.92 24.84 -3.71
N SER A 340 1.91 25.91 -4.50
CA SER A 340 2.54 25.93 -5.83
C SER A 340 4.08 25.98 -5.81
N ALA A 341 4.68 26.14 -4.62
CA ALA A 341 6.11 26.35 -4.42
C ALA A 341 6.88 25.14 -3.86
N VAL A 342 6.32 23.92 -3.95
CA VAL A 342 6.98 22.69 -3.46
C VAL A 342 8.35 22.44 -4.13
N LEU A 343 8.56 22.86 -5.37
CA LEU A 343 9.85 22.67 -6.05
C LEU A 343 10.67 23.96 -6.06
N GLN A 344 11.48 24.15 -5.02
CA GLN A 344 12.47 25.24 -4.92
C GLN A 344 13.84 24.71 -4.49
N ARG A 345 14.83 25.59 -4.46
CA ARG A 345 16.18 25.23 -3.97
C ARG A 345 16.15 24.99 -2.45
N PRO A 346 16.95 24.05 -1.92
CA PRO A 346 16.99 23.80 -0.47
C PRO A 346 17.47 25.02 0.33
N LYS A 347 18.36 25.81 -0.28
CA LYS A 347 18.82 27.14 0.17
C LYS A 347 19.12 27.99 -1.05
N SER A 348 19.18 29.31 -0.89
CA SER A 348 19.37 30.26 -2.00
C SER A 348 20.57 29.93 -2.91
N ASP A 349 21.66 29.45 -2.31
CA ASP A 349 22.93 29.11 -2.98
C ASP A 349 23.13 27.61 -3.24
N LYS A 350 22.17 26.74 -2.87
CA LYS A 350 22.30 25.28 -2.93
C LYS A 350 21.37 24.64 -3.95
N LEU A 351 21.72 23.43 -4.37
CA LEU A 351 20.97 22.62 -5.34
C LEU A 351 20.81 21.20 -4.80
N TRP A 352 19.78 20.49 -5.26
CA TRP A 352 19.48 19.13 -4.86
C TRP A 352 20.45 18.13 -5.46
N SER A 353 20.85 17.14 -4.67
CA SER A 353 21.59 15.97 -5.11
C SER A 353 20.66 14.94 -5.74
N ILE A 354 19.51 14.72 -5.10
CA ILE A 354 18.46 13.80 -5.56
C ILE A 354 17.10 14.46 -5.35
N ILE A 355 16.22 14.35 -6.34
CA ILE A 355 14.79 14.69 -6.21
C ILE A 355 14.00 13.44 -6.57
N ILE A 356 13.13 12.99 -5.67
CA ILE A 356 12.25 11.84 -5.88
C ILE A 356 10.87 12.38 -6.22
N LEU A 357 10.31 11.94 -7.36
CA LEU A 357 8.99 12.31 -7.82
C LEU A 357 8.10 11.07 -7.85
N ASP A 358 6.88 11.22 -7.37
CA ASP A 358 5.84 10.22 -7.60
C ASP A 358 5.27 10.37 -9.02
N VAL A 359 5.38 9.30 -9.81
CA VAL A 359 5.07 9.32 -11.25
C VAL A 359 3.79 8.57 -11.58
N ILE A 360 3.44 7.56 -10.78
CA ILE A 360 2.35 6.63 -11.06
C ILE A 360 1.38 6.66 -9.90
N GLU A 361 0.13 6.98 -10.21
CA GLU A 361 -0.95 6.94 -9.23
C GLU A 361 -1.24 5.50 -8.79
N PRO A 362 -1.77 5.27 -7.56
CA PRO A 362 -2.24 3.95 -7.12
C PRO A 362 -3.25 3.30 -8.09
N SER A 363 -3.96 4.13 -8.86
CA SER A 363 -4.93 3.75 -9.90
C SER A 363 -4.31 3.01 -11.10
N GLY A 364 -3.00 3.10 -11.30
CA GLY A 364 -2.30 2.62 -12.50
C GLY A 364 -2.22 3.66 -13.62
N LEU A 365 -2.52 4.93 -13.35
CA LEU A 365 -2.39 6.04 -14.29
C LEU A 365 -1.14 6.88 -13.99
N ILE A 366 -0.76 7.76 -14.91
CA ILE A 366 0.36 8.69 -14.73
C ILE A 366 -0.12 9.89 -13.91
N GLN A 367 0.64 10.25 -12.88
CA GLN A 367 0.40 11.40 -12.02
C GLN A 367 0.23 12.70 -12.82
N GLN A 368 -0.67 13.56 -12.35
CA GLN A 368 -0.91 14.86 -12.98
C GLN A 368 0.32 15.77 -12.86
N GLU A 369 0.57 16.53 -13.92
CA GLU A 369 1.62 17.56 -13.98
C GLU A 369 3.06 17.05 -13.78
N ILE A 370 3.28 15.74 -13.94
CA ILE A 370 4.58 15.12 -13.66
C ILE A 370 5.68 15.63 -14.59
N MET A 371 5.33 15.98 -15.83
CA MET A 371 6.29 16.49 -16.80
C MET A 371 6.72 17.92 -16.46
N GLU A 372 5.78 18.74 -15.99
CA GLU A 372 6.05 20.08 -15.45
C GLU A 372 6.93 19.99 -14.20
N LYS A 373 6.58 19.12 -13.24
CA LYS A 373 7.38 18.83 -12.04
C LYS A 373 8.79 18.40 -12.42
N ALA A 374 8.96 17.44 -13.33
CA ALA A 374 10.26 16.97 -13.79
C ALA A 374 11.10 18.07 -14.45
N ALA A 375 10.49 18.93 -15.28
CA ALA A 375 11.17 20.05 -15.91
C ALA A 375 11.70 21.07 -14.89
N ILE A 376 10.90 21.40 -13.87
CA ILE A 376 11.31 22.29 -12.78
C ILE A 376 12.42 21.63 -11.94
N SER A 377 12.21 20.38 -11.50
CA SER A 377 13.19 19.60 -10.73
C SER A 377 14.54 19.56 -11.44
N ARG A 378 14.56 19.42 -12.77
CA ARG A 378 15.81 19.39 -13.55
C ARG A 378 16.64 20.66 -13.41
N CYS A 379 16.00 21.81 -13.18
CA CYS A 379 16.65 23.11 -12.99
C CYS A 379 17.18 23.32 -11.57
N LEU A 380 16.79 22.46 -10.63
CA LEU A 380 17.12 22.54 -9.21
C LEU A 380 18.18 21.53 -8.79
N LEU A 381 18.67 20.69 -9.71
CA LEU A 381 19.73 19.70 -9.44
C LEU A 381 21.13 20.30 -9.53
N GLN A 382 22.02 19.84 -8.65
CA GLN A 382 23.45 20.08 -8.79
C GLN A 382 24.04 19.30 -9.98
N SER A 383 25.29 19.62 -10.33
CA SER A 383 26.01 18.83 -11.34
C SER A 383 26.13 17.37 -10.90
N GLY A 384 25.69 16.44 -11.76
CA GLY A 384 25.64 15.00 -11.45
C GLY A 384 24.43 14.55 -10.62
N GLY A 385 23.58 15.48 -10.17
CA GLY A 385 22.35 15.16 -9.45
C GLY A 385 21.33 14.44 -10.34
N LYS A 386 20.40 13.72 -9.71
CA LYS A 386 19.43 12.85 -10.39
C LYS A 386 17.98 13.10 -9.93
N ILE A 387 17.05 12.92 -10.86
CA ILE A 387 15.62 12.74 -10.57
C ILE A 387 15.37 11.24 -10.51
N PHE A 388 14.60 10.80 -9.52
CA PHE A 388 14.10 9.44 -9.44
C PHE A 388 12.59 9.37 -9.62
N PRO A 389 12.08 8.46 -10.47
CA PRO A 389 12.85 7.68 -11.45
C PRO A 389 13.49 8.56 -12.53
N GLN A 390 14.57 8.08 -13.17
CA GLN A 390 15.21 8.80 -14.27
C GLN A 390 14.33 8.76 -15.53
N TYR A 391 13.72 7.60 -15.79
CA TYR A 391 12.73 7.42 -16.85
C TYR A 391 11.76 6.29 -16.51
N VAL A 392 10.62 6.28 -17.21
CA VAL A 392 9.56 5.28 -17.08
C VAL A 392 9.24 4.70 -18.46
N LEU A 393 9.08 3.37 -18.52
CA LEU A 393 8.60 2.66 -19.69
C LEU A 393 7.19 2.13 -19.41
N MET A 394 6.23 2.49 -20.26
CA MET A 394 4.88 1.94 -20.23
C MET A 394 4.84 0.72 -21.15
N PHE A 395 4.38 -0.41 -20.61
CA PHE A 395 4.17 -1.65 -21.35
C PHE A 395 2.69 -1.90 -21.57
N GLY A 396 2.35 -2.54 -22.69
CA GLY A 396 0.99 -2.98 -22.98
C GLY A 396 0.93 -4.39 -23.53
N LEU A 397 -0.24 -5.02 -23.40
CA LEU A 397 -0.50 -6.38 -23.83
C LEU A 397 -1.85 -6.44 -24.55
N LEU A 398 -1.93 -7.08 -25.72
CA LEU A 398 -3.22 -7.33 -26.37
C LEU A 398 -3.89 -8.52 -25.67
N VAL A 399 -5.14 -8.35 -25.23
CA VAL A 399 -5.89 -9.43 -24.57
C VAL A 399 -7.31 -9.58 -25.10
N GLU A 400 -7.81 -10.81 -24.98
CA GLU A 400 -9.23 -11.12 -25.02
C GLU A 400 -9.73 -11.29 -23.58
N SER A 401 -10.63 -10.42 -23.14
CA SER A 401 -11.28 -10.49 -21.83
C SER A 401 -12.76 -10.13 -21.96
N GLN A 402 -13.61 -11.14 -21.85
CA GLN A 402 -15.06 -10.95 -21.80
C GLN A 402 -15.49 -10.24 -20.51
N THR A 403 -14.76 -10.46 -19.41
CA THR A 403 -15.01 -9.81 -18.12
C THR A 403 -14.91 -8.29 -18.22
N LEU A 404 -13.85 -7.75 -18.82
CA LEU A 404 -13.72 -6.29 -18.99
C LEU A 404 -14.82 -5.69 -19.88
N VAL A 405 -15.29 -6.45 -20.87
CA VAL A 405 -16.38 -6.01 -21.75
C VAL A 405 -17.71 -5.96 -20.98
N GLU A 406 -18.00 -6.98 -20.18
CA GLU A 406 -19.22 -7.07 -19.37
C GLU A 406 -19.27 -6.10 -18.20
N GLU A 407 -18.12 -5.78 -17.61
CA GLU A 407 -17.99 -4.78 -16.54
C GLU A 407 -18.03 -3.34 -17.05
N ASN A 408 -17.94 -3.13 -18.37
CA ASN A 408 -17.95 -1.80 -19.00
C ASN A 408 -19.23 -1.51 -19.81
N ALA A 409 -19.91 -2.54 -20.36
CA ALA A 409 -21.07 -2.37 -21.22
C ALA A 409 -22.11 -3.49 -21.07
N VAL A 410 -23.39 -3.14 -21.22
CA VAL A 410 -24.50 -4.10 -21.26
C VAL A 410 -24.50 -4.82 -22.61
N GLN A 411 -24.47 -6.15 -22.57
CA GLN A 411 -24.36 -7.01 -23.75
C GLN A 411 -25.74 -7.38 -24.32
N GLY A 412 -26.22 -6.56 -25.25
CA GLY A 412 -27.49 -6.79 -25.96
C GLY A 412 -28.73 -6.71 -25.06
N ALA A 413 -29.87 -7.21 -25.57
CA ALA A 413 -31.15 -7.20 -24.86
C ALA A 413 -31.50 -8.53 -24.17
N SER A 414 -30.75 -9.61 -24.44
CA SER A 414 -31.02 -10.93 -23.85
C SER A 414 -30.76 -10.94 -22.35
N ARG A 415 -29.65 -10.32 -21.89
CA ARG A 415 -29.29 -10.20 -20.47
C ARG A 415 -30.27 -9.34 -19.66
N THR A 416 -31.09 -8.54 -20.33
CA THR A 416 -32.09 -7.64 -19.74
C THR A 416 -33.52 -8.13 -19.99
N LEU A 417 -33.70 -9.42 -20.25
CA LEU A 417 -35.01 -10.06 -20.45
C LEU A 417 -35.83 -9.40 -21.57
N GLY A 418 -35.16 -8.94 -22.63
CA GLY A 418 -35.77 -8.27 -23.79
C GLY A 418 -35.96 -6.76 -23.63
N LEU A 419 -35.63 -6.17 -22.47
CA LEU A 419 -35.74 -4.73 -22.25
C LEU A 419 -34.61 -3.98 -22.95
N ASN A 420 -34.96 -2.87 -23.60
CA ASN A 420 -34.02 -2.07 -24.37
C ASN A 420 -33.22 -1.11 -23.47
N ILE A 421 -32.26 -1.64 -22.72
CA ILE A 421 -31.45 -0.88 -21.74
C ILE A 421 -30.09 -0.50 -22.30
N ALA A 422 -29.43 -1.43 -23.02
CA ALA A 422 -28.06 -1.27 -23.50
C ALA A 422 -27.80 0.05 -24.25
N PRO A 423 -28.66 0.53 -25.17
CA PRO A 423 -28.41 1.77 -25.91
C PRO A 423 -28.36 3.04 -25.05
N PHE A 424 -28.90 2.99 -23.82
CA PHE A 424 -28.92 4.13 -22.90
C PHE A 424 -27.74 4.06 -21.92
N ILE A 425 -27.51 2.89 -21.30
CA ILE A 425 -26.39 2.73 -20.35
C ILE A 425 -25.04 2.78 -21.07
N ASN A 426 -24.92 2.17 -22.26
CA ASN A 426 -23.64 2.09 -22.98
C ASN A 426 -23.17 3.46 -23.54
N GLN A 427 -23.92 4.55 -23.31
CA GLN A 427 -23.44 5.92 -23.57
C GLN A 427 -22.39 6.39 -22.55
N PHE A 428 -22.30 5.72 -21.40
CA PHE A 428 -21.42 6.06 -20.29
C PHE A 428 -20.25 5.07 -20.13
N GLN A 429 -19.85 4.41 -21.22
CA GLN A 429 -18.70 3.50 -21.20
C GLN A 429 -17.41 4.23 -20.81
N VAL A 430 -16.54 3.51 -20.09
CA VAL A 430 -15.25 4.03 -19.65
C VAL A 430 -14.16 3.59 -20.63
N PRO A 431 -13.36 4.51 -21.20
CA PRO A 431 -12.31 4.15 -22.15
C PRO A 431 -11.10 3.48 -21.48
N ILE A 432 -10.83 3.84 -20.22
CA ILE A 432 -9.70 3.32 -19.43
C ILE A 432 -10.22 2.83 -18.09
N ARG A 433 -10.12 1.53 -17.84
CA ARG A 433 -10.43 0.92 -16.54
C ARG A 433 -9.18 0.98 -15.68
N ALA A 434 -9.27 1.66 -14.54
CA ALA A 434 -8.21 1.78 -13.53
C ALA A 434 -8.46 0.83 -12.35
N PHE A 435 -7.53 0.78 -11.38
CA PHE A 435 -7.62 -0.06 -10.17
C PHE A 435 -7.78 -1.56 -10.47
N LEU A 436 -7.08 -2.07 -11.48
CA LEU A 436 -7.11 -3.48 -11.85
C LEU A 436 -5.95 -4.25 -11.22
N ASP A 437 -6.22 -5.47 -10.77
CA ASP A 437 -5.21 -6.49 -10.51
C ASP A 437 -5.07 -7.41 -11.72
N LEU A 438 -4.06 -7.16 -12.58
CA LEU A 438 -3.87 -7.96 -13.80
C LEU A 438 -3.52 -9.42 -13.51
N SER A 439 -2.94 -9.70 -12.33
CA SER A 439 -2.55 -11.04 -11.92
C SER A 439 -3.76 -11.99 -11.75
N SER A 440 -4.94 -11.44 -11.44
CA SER A 440 -6.18 -12.21 -11.25
C SER A 440 -7.26 -11.90 -12.28
N LEU A 441 -7.01 -10.96 -13.20
CA LEU A 441 -7.93 -10.60 -14.27
C LEU A 441 -8.13 -11.78 -15.25
N PRO A 442 -9.37 -12.28 -15.43
CA PRO A 442 -9.66 -13.31 -16.43
C PRO A 442 -9.46 -12.77 -17.85
N CYS A 443 -8.36 -13.15 -18.48
CA CYS A 443 -8.04 -12.75 -19.84
C CYS A 443 -7.13 -13.78 -20.53
N VAL A 444 -7.13 -13.74 -21.87
CA VAL A 444 -6.26 -14.53 -22.72
C VAL A 444 -5.27 -13.59 -23.41
N PRO A 445 -3.95 -13.74 -23.18
CA PRO A 445 -2.96 -12.94 -23.89
C PRO A 445 -2.94 -13.32 -25.38
N LEU A 446 -3.03 -12.30 -26.24
CA LEU A 446 -2.99 -12.42 -27.69
C LEU A 446 -1.66 -11.96 -28.29
N SER A 447 -0.85 -11.21 -27.53
CA SER A 447 0.50 -10.77 -27.91
C SER A 447 1.52 -11.05 -26.80
N LYS A 448 2.78 -10.71 -27.05
CA LYS A 448 3.75 -10.45 -25.97
C LYS A 448 3.60 -9.01 -25.46
N PRO A 449 4.07 -8.70 -24.25
CA PRO A 449 4.19 -7.31 -23.81
C PRO A 449 5.04 -6.49 -24.77
N VAL A 450 4.63 -5.26 -25.05
CA VAL A 450 5.32 -4.32 -25.94
C VAL A 450 5.46 -2.97 -25.26
N GLU A 451 6.57 -2.28 -25.49
CA GLU A 451 6.78 -0.92 -25.00
C GLU A 451 5.90 0.06 -25.80
N LEU A 452 4.98 0.72 -25.10
CA LEU A 452 4.05 1.69 -25.67
C LEU A 452 4.60 3.11 -25.64
N LEU A 453 5.20 3.51 -24.53
CA LEU A 453 5.62 4.89 -24.28
C LEU A 453 6.86 4.90 -23.38
N ARG A 454 7.76 5.85 -23.61
CA ARG A 454 8.88 6.17 -22.72
C ARG A 454 8.72 7.62 -22.25
N LEU A 455 8.80 7.82 -20.94
CA LEU A 455 8.83 9.13 -20.30
C LEU A 455 10.19 9.33 -19.62
N ASP A 456 10.99 10.24 -20.15
CA ASP A 456 12.31 10.60 -19.64
C ASP A 456 12.20 11.86 -18.77
N LEU A 457 12.42 11.71 -17.46
CA LEU A 457 12.30 12.79 -16.48
C LEU A 457 13.59 13.60 -16.39
N MET A 458 14.74 12.99 -16.66
CA MET A 458 16.04 13.67 -16.70
C MET A 458 16.21 14.55 -17.94
N THR A 459 15.56 14.17 -19.04
CA THR A 459 15.62 14.85 -20.33
C THR A 459 14.21 15.04 -20.93
N PRO A 460 13.37 15.94 -20.35
CA PRO A 460 11.96 16.07 -20.72
C PRO A 460 11.70 16.37 -22.20
N TYR A 461 12.65 17.02 -22.90
CA TYR A 461 12.54 17.35 -24.32
C TYR A 461 12.73 16.16 -25.27
N LEU A 462 13.18 15.00 -24.78
CA LEU A 462 13.26 13.76 -25.57
C LEU A 462 11.91 13.03 -25.65
N ASN A 463 10.90 13.46 -24.88
CA ASN A 463 9.62 12.79 -24.83
C ASN A 463 8.82 13.00 -26.10
N THR A 464 8.42 11.90 -26.73
CA THR A 464 7.57 11.90 -27.92
C THR A 464 6.10 12.04 -27.53
N SER A 465 5.39 13.00 -28.12
CA SER A 465 3.94 13.14 -27.93
C SER A 465 3.12 12.14 -28.76
N ASN A 466 3.73 11.49 -29.76
CA ASN A 466 3.05 10.59 -30.67
C ASN A 466 4.02 9.46 -31.09
N ARG A 467 3.56 8.21 -30.99
CA ARG A 467 4.31 7.02 -31.37
C ARG A 467 3.41 5.98 -32.02
N GLN A 468 3.91 5.35 -33.08
CA GLN A 468 3.31 4.15 -33.66
C GLN A 468 4.07 2.91 -33.17
N VAL A 469 3.32 1.93 -32.66
CA VAL A 469 3.86 0.70 -32.10
C VAL A 469 3.26 -0.48 -32.84
N LYS A 470 4.11 -1.26 -33.51
CA LYS A 470 3.72 -2.48 -34.21
C LYS A 470 3.71 -3.65 -33.23
N VAL A 471 2.61 -4.38 -33.17
CA VAL A 471 2.39 -5.47 -32.21
C VAL A 471 2.05 -6.74 -32.96
N HIS A 472 2.87 -7.77 -32.77
CA HIS A 472 2.67 -9.07 -33.39
C HIS A 472 1.65 -9.91 -32.62
N VAL A 473 0.63 -10.39 -33.33
CA VAL A 473 -0.40 -11.26 -32.78
C VAL A 473 0.14 -12.69 -32.70
N CYS A 474 0.28 -13.18 -31.47
CA CYS A 474 0.78 -14.51 -31.17
C CYS A 474 -0.35 -15.56 -31.15
N LYS A 475 -1.59 -15.14 -30.90
CA LYS A 475 -2.76 -16.02 -30.80
C LYS A 475 -3.99 -15.39 -31.47
N SER A 476 -4.67 -16.14 -32.34
CA SER A 476 -5.97 -15.73 -32.90
C SER A 476 -7.01 -15.56 -31.80
N GLY A 477 -7.84 -14.53 -31.92
CA GLY A 477 -8.85 -14.17 -30.93
C GLY A 477 -9.47 -12.82 -31.23
N GLN A 478 -10.18 -12.26 -30.25
CA GLN A 478 -10.76 -10.94 -30.30
C GLN A 478 -10.05 -10.04 -29.29
N VAL A 479 -9.33 -9.03 -29.78
CA VAL A 479 -8.74 -7.99 -28.92
C VAL A 479 -9.88 -7.15 -28.36
N THR A 480 -10.17 -7.32 -27.07
CA THR A 480 -11.19 -6.54 -26.35
C THR A 480 -10.56 -5.44 -25.50
N ALA A 481 -9.30 -5.61 -25.08
CA ALA A 481 -8.63 -4.64 -24.24
C ALA A 481 -7.11 -4.65 -24.45
N ILE A 482 -6.48 -3.58 -23.95
CA ILE A 482 -5.04 -3.40 -23.87
C ILE A 482 -4.68 -3.01 -22.43
N PRO A 483 -4.49 -4.00 -21.52
CA PRO A 483 -3.87 -3.78 -20.22
C PRO A 483 -2.49 -3.14 -20.35
N PHE A 484 -2.16 -2.27 -19.41
CA PHE A 484 -0.86 -1.61 -19.34
C PHE A 484 -0.39 -1.42 -17.89
N TRP A 485 0.93 -1.34 -17.76
CA TRP A 485 1.67 -1.14 -16.51
C TRP A 485 3.02 -0.48 -16.81
N TYR A 486 3.82 -0.22 -15.78
CA TYR A 486 5.05 0.55 -15.93
C TYR A 486 6.27 -0.15 -15.34
N GLN A 487 7.41 0.13 -15.96
CA GLN A 487 8.71 -0.09 -15.38
C GLN A 487 9.39 1.26 -15.13
N MET A 488 9.68 1.57 -13.87
CA MET A 488 10.29 2.83 -13.45
C MET A 488 11.79 2.60 -13.21
N TYR A 489 12.65 3.22 -13.99
CA TYR A 489 14.09 3.05 -13.91
C TYR A 489 14.69 4.13 -13.01
N LEU A 490 15.14 3.74 -11.82
CA LEU A 490 15.89 4.61 -10.91
C LEU A 490 17.32 4.79 -11.43
N ASP A 491 17.87 3.74 -12.04
CA ASP A 491 19.15 3.71 -12.74
C ASP A 491 19.08 2.68 -13.88
N ASP A 492 20.11 2.59 -14.73
CA ASP A 492 20.10 1.68 -15.88
C ASP A 492 19.93 0.20 -15.48
N ASP A 493 20.40 -0.18 -14.29
CA ASP A 493 20.27 -1.56 -13.76
C ASP A 493 19.14 -1.72 -12.73
N ILE A 494 18.58 -0.63 -12.21
CA ILE A 494 17.67 -0.64 -11.07
C ILE A 494 16.30 -0.16 -11.52
N ARG A 495 15.33 -1.07 -11.55
CA ARG A 495 13.95 -0.77 -11.95
C ARG A 495 12.93 -1.28 -10.94
N LEU A 496 11.80 -0.60 -10.91
CA LEU A 496 10.57 -1.00 -10.22
C LEU A 496 9.56 -1.44 -11.27
N ASP A 497 8.75 -2.45 -10.95
CA ASP A 497 7.69 -2.95 -11.84
C ASP A 497 6.33 -2.85 -11.14
N THR A 498 5.43 -2.04 -11.70
CA THR A 498 4.10 -1.78 -11.11
C THR A 498 3.13 -2.95 -11.29
N SER A 499 3.54 -4.03 -11.97
CA SER A 499 2.79 -5.28 -12.10
C SER A 499 3.36 -6.42 -11.25
N SER A 500 4.40 -6.15 -10.45
CA SER A 500 4.99 -7.15 -9.55
C SER A 500 4.00 -7.59 -8.47
N GLU A 501 4.16 -8.82 -7.96
CA GLU A 501 3.27 -9.40 -6.94
C GLU A 501 3.19 -8.57 -5.64
N VAL A 502 4.27 -7.84 -5.31
CA VAL A 502 4.35 -6.98 -4.12
C VAL A 502 4.08 -5.51 -4.44
N SER A 503 3.63 -5.20 -5.67
CA SER A 503 3.31 -3.83 -6.08
C SER A 503 2.21 -3.26 -5.20
N HIS A 504 2.39 -2.01 -4.75
CA HIS A 504 1.34 -1.23 -4.09
C HIS A 504 0.51 -0.44 -5.12
N TRP A 505 0.94 -0.37 -6.38
CA TRP A 505 0.15 0.19 -7.47
C TRP A 505 -0.71 -0.90 -8.10
N LYS A 506 -1.95 -0.53 -8.41
CA LYS A 506 -2.81 -1.27 -9.32
C LYS A 506 -2.42 -0.93 -10.76
N GLN A 507 -3.02 -1.63 -11.71
CA GLN A 507 -2.81 -1.44 -13.13
C GLN A 507 -4.08 -0.93 -13.80
N ALA A 508 -3.99 -0.66 -15.11
CA ALA A 508 -5.12 -0.17 -15.89
C ALA A 508 -5.19 -0.86 -17.25
N ALA A 509 -6.33 -0.72 -17.93
CA ALA A 509 -6.54 -1.26 -19.26
C ALA A 509 -7.38 -0.33 -20.12
N VAL A 510 -6.96 -0.15 -21.37
CA VAL A 510 -7.81 0.46 -22.40
C VAL A 510 -8.82 -0.59 -22.87
N VAL A 511 -10.11 -0.29 -22.80
CA VAL A 511 -11.16 -1.19 -23.30
C VAL A 511 -11.58 -0.73 -24.69
N LEU A 512 -11.55 -1.64 -25.66
CA LEU A 512 -11.84 -1.32 -27.07
C LEU A 512 -13.34 -1.46 -27.36
N ASP A 513 -13.93 -0.43 -27.96
CA ASP A 513 -15.25 -0.46 -28.56
C ASP A 513 -15.20 0.12 -29.99
N PRO A 514 -15.43 -0.69 -31.05
CA PRO A 514 -15.71 -2.13 -31.01
C PRO A 514 -14.45 -2.99 -30.82
N PRO A 515 -14.57 -4.21 -30.26
CA PRO A 515 -13.49 -5.20 -30.26
C PRO A 515 -12.98 -5.56 -31.66
N ILE A 516 -11.74 -6.03 -31.74
CA ILE A 516 -11.06 -6.28 -33.03
C ILE A 516 -10.71 -7.76 -33.18
N GLN A 517 -11.24 -8.40 -34.21
CA GLN A 517 -10.86 -9.77 -34.55
C GLN A 517 -9.44 -9.79 -35.13
N VAL A 518 -8.61 -10.71 -34.63
CA VAL A 518 -7.24 -10.90 -35.11
C VAL A 518 -6.90 -12.38 -35.35
N GLN A 519 -5.91 -12.61 -36.19
CA GLN A 519 -5.33 -13.94 -36.46
C GLN A 519 -3.86 -14.01 -36.05
N THR A 520 -3.41 -15.18 -35.61
CA THR A 520 -1.99 -15.45 -35.37
C THR A 520 -1.17 -15.09 -36.60
N GLY A 521 -0.11 -14.32 -36.40
CA GLY A 521 0.78 -13.85 -37.46
C GLY A 521 0.47 -12.43 -37.95
N GLU A 522 -0.70 -11.88 -37.65
CA GLU A 522 -1.05 -10.50 -37.98
C GLU A 522 -0.21 -9.48 -37.19
N GLU A 523 -0.09 -8.28 -37.73
CA GLU A 523 0.56 -7.14 -37.08
C GLU A 523 -0.48 -6.03 -36.90
N LEU A 524 -0.75 -5.66 -35.65
CA LEU A 524 -1.59 -4.50 -35.32
C LEU A 524 -0.71 -3.28 -35.09
N VAL A 525 -1.16 -2.12 -35.55
CA VAL A 525 -0.49 -0.85 -35.29
C VAL A 525 -1.25 -0.07 -34.22
N LEU A 526 -0.63 0.10 -33.07
CA LEU A 526 -1.13 0.97 -32.01
C LEU A 526 -0.61 2.38 -32.22
N GLN A 527 -1.50 3.35 -32.15
CA GLN A 527 -1.22 4.76 -32.16
C GLN A 527 -1.32 5.28 -30.74
N VAL A 528 -0.16 5.51 -30.12
CA VAL A 528 0.00 6.02 -28.76
C VAL A 528 0.20 7.52 -28.83
N GLN A 529 -0.65 8.28 -28.16
CA GLN A 529 -0.54 9.73 -28.03
C GLN A 529 -0.41 10.10 -26.57
N HIS A 530 0.55 10.97 -26.27
CA HIS A 530 0.84 11.44 -24.93
C HIS A 530 0.75 12.96 -24.90
N HIS A 531 -0.11 13.49 -24.04
CA HIS A 531 -0.25 14.93 -23.81
C HIS A 531 -0.43 15.22 -22.32
N LYS A 532 0.55 15.92 -21.73
CA LYS A 532 0.66 16.17 -20.28
C LYS A 532 0.77 14.87 -19.49
N SER A 533 -0.29 14.43 -18.83
CA SER A 533 -0.38 13.14 -18.12
C SER A 533 -1.37 12.18 -18.77
N ASN A 534 -2.03 12.59 -19.87
CA ASN A 534 -2.99 11.76 -20.56
C ASN A 534 -2.30 10.91 -21.63
N VAL A 535 -2.57 9.61 -21.62
CA VAL A 535 -2.18 8.68 -22.67
C VAL A 535 -3.42 8.16 -23.39
N SER A 536 -3.45 8.32 -24.70
CA SER A 536 -4.46 7.72 -25.58
C SER A 536 -3.81 6.62 -26.40
N ILE A 537 -4.44 5.44 -26.41
CA ILE A 537 -4.01 4.29 -27.21
C ILE A 537 -5.17 3.94 -28.13
N THR A 538 -4.93 4.02 -29.44
CA THR A 538 -5.92 3.67 -30.45
C THR A 538 -5.32 2.66 -31.42
N VAL A 539 -6.16 1.82 -32.03
CA VAL A 539 -5.70 0.84 -33.02
C VAL A 539 -5.92 1.42 -34.42
N GLN A 540 -4.86 1.49 -35.23
CA GLN A 540 -4.95 1.81 -36.65
C GLN A 540 -5.22 0.53 -37.44
N ARG A 541 -6.25 0.56 -38.28
CA ARG A 541 -6.59 -0.51 -39.23
C ARG A 541 -5.96 -0.26 -40.59
#